data_AF-A0A2V5QQL8-F1
#
_entry.id   AF-A0A2V5QQL8-F1
#
_cell.length_a   1.000
_cell.length_b   1.000
_cell.length_c   1.000
_cell.angle_alpha   90.00
_cell.angle_beta   90.00
_cell.angle_gamma   90.00
#
_symmetry.space_group_name_H-M   'P 1'
#
loop_
_entity.id
_entity.type
_entity.pdbx_description
1 polymer ?
#
loop_
_entity_poly.entity_id
_entity_poly.type
_entity_poly.pdbx_seq_one_letter_code
_entity_poly.pdbx_strand_id
1 'polypeptide(L)'
;MPKREKLPDDLKELCLLCRAGKLFAVQQWIRDSRRLRTPAGNFATSPIRTAIESGFHSMVEVLLQEGTVDQEEKNDAFIKAIDSRNFDLVELLTQYGADPWIVDFDTILCSRHPQIMRWFVANGLDLECDCYAEEFAVLVTKGARAPQLLRNRVHFLRAVKTALPI
;
A
#
# COMPACT_ATOMS: atom_id res chain seq x y z
N MET A 1 5.33 7.98 26.05
CA MET A 1 5.60 7.42 24.71
C MET A 1 6.99 6.80 24.71
N PRO A 2 7.18 5.54 24.27
CA PRO A 2 8.50 4.93 24.24
C PRO A 2 9.41 5.72 23.29
N LYS A 3 10.68 5.85 23.68
CA LYS A 3 11.69 6.61 22.96
C LYS A 3 11.99 5.87 21.65
N ARG A 4 11.63 6.44 20.50
CA ARG A 4 11.95 5.87 19.18
C ARG A 4 13.46 5.62 19.11
N GLU A 5 13.85 4.36 18.93
CA GLU A 5 15.25 3.97 18.82
C GLU A 5 15.81 4.48 17.48
N LYS A 6 17.00 5.10 17.52
CA LYS A 6 17.62 5.64 16.31
C LYS A 6 17.92 4.50 15.34
N LEU A 7 17.67 4.72 14.06
CA LEU A 7 18.03 3.74 13.03
C LEU A 7 19.56 3.49 13.08
N PRO A 8 19.99 2.23 13.22
CA PRO A 8 21.39 1.83 13.08
C PRO A 8 22.05 2.36 11.78
N ASP A 9 23.35 2.65 11.82
CA ASP A 9 24.06 3.27 10.69
C ASP A 9 24.18 2.33 9.47
N ASP A 10 24.27 1.03 9.69
CA ASP A 10 24.18 0.00 8.66
C ASP A 10 22.84 0.05 7.91
N LEU A 11 21.72 0.19 8.63
CA LEU A 11 20.41 0.33 7.99
C LEU A 11 20.26 1.66 7.25
N LYS A 12 20.86 2.75 7.73
CA LYS A 12 20.89 4.02 6.97
C LYS A 12 21.62 3.85 5.64
N GLU A 13 22.75 3.15 5.66
CA GLU A 13 23.51 2.84 4.44
C GLU A 13 22.65 2.01 3.47
N LEU A 14 21.92 0.99 3.96
CA LEU A 14 20.97 0.23 3.15
C LEU A 14 19.85 1.12 2.57
N CYS A 15 19.28 2.03 3.36
CA CYS A 15 18.29 2.99 2.86
C CYS A 15 18.85 3.90 1.77
N LEU A 16 20.13 4.31 1.86
CA LEU A 16 20.80 5.08 0.81
C LEU A 16 20.96 4.27 -0.47
N LEU A 17 21.31 2.98 -0.38
CA LEU A 17 21.34 2.08 -1.54
C LEU A 17 19.96 1.94 -2.18
N CYS A 18 18.92 1.85 -1.35
CA CYS A 18 17.54 1.76 -1.82
C CYS A 18 17.11 3.03 -2.56
N ARG A 19 17.34 4.20 -1.96
CA ARG A 19 17.04 5.51 -2.56
C ARG A 19 17.81 5.74 -3.86
N ALA A 20 19.02 5.22 -3.96
CA ALA A 20 19.85 5.34 -5.15
C ALA A 20 19.52 4.32 -6.26
N GLY A 21 18.56 3.41 -6.04
CA GLY A 21 18.19 2.41 -7.05
C GLY A 21 19.22 1.30 -7.25
N LYS A 22 20.16 1.12 -6.31
CA LYS A 22 21.28 0.19 -6.46
C LYS A 22 20.88 -1.25 -6.13
N LEU A 23 19.97 -1.83 -6.92
CA LEU A 23 19.42 -3.17 -6.69
C LEU A 23 20.49 -4.25 -6.50
N PHE A 24 21.54 -4.27 -7.34
CA PHE A 24 22.63 -5.23 -7.22
C PHE A 24 23.42 -5.09 -5.91
N ALA A 25 23.59 -3.87 -5.42
CA ALA A 25 24.26 -3.63 -4.14
C ALA A 25 23.40 -4.11 -2.96
N VAL A 26 22.07 -3.95 -3.05
CA VAL A 26 21.11 -4.49 -2.07
C VAL A 26 21.12 -6.03 -2.10
N GLN A 27 21.09 -6.64 -3.28
CA GLN A 27 21.21 -8.10 -3.40
C GLN A 27 22.54 -8.61 -2.85
N GLN A 28 23.64 -7.88 -3.06
CA GLN A 28 24.92 -8.24 -2.47
C GLN A 28 24.90 -8.11 -0.95
N TRP A 29 24.31 -7.03 -0.41
CA TRP A 29 24.11 -6.83 1.02
C TRP A 29 23.38 -8.01 1.68
N ILE A 30 22.35 -8.52 1.00
CA ILE A 30 21.57 -9.70 1.40
C ILE A 30 22.45 -10.95 1.37
N ARG A 31 23.20 -11.20 0.28
CA ARG A 31 24.13 -12.34 0.18
C ARG A 31 25.18 -12.33 1.30
N ASP A 32 25.61 -11.15 1.71
CA ASP A 32 26.58 -10.96 2.79
C ASP A 32 25.96 -11.18 4.19
N SER A 33 24.68 -11.59 4.28
CA SER A 33 23.93 -11.82 5.53
C SER A 33 23.94 -10.62 6.48
N ARG A 34 24.03 -9.40 5.92
CA ARG A 34 24.03 -8.16 6.70
C ARG A 34 22.63 -7.90 7.25
N ARG A 35 22.54 -7.07 8.29
CA ARG A 35 21.25 -6.69 8.91
C ARG A 35 20.30 -6.09 7.87
N LEU A 36 19.07 -6.60 7.84
CA LEU A 36 17.93 -6.06 7.09
C LEU A 36 16.80 -5.56 7.99
N ARG A 37 16.64 -6.16 9.17
CA ARG A 37 15.53 -5.90 10.08
C ARG A 37 15.61 -4.51 10.72
N THR A 38 14.57 -3.73 10.53
CA THR A 38 14.36 -2.42 11.18
C THR A 38 13.91 -2.60 12.65
N PRO A 39 14.36 -1.74 13.60
CA PRO A 39 13.78 -1.70 14.94
C PRO A 39 12.28 -1.34 14.89
N ALA A 40 11.47 -2.00 15.71
CA ALA A 40 10.03 -1.78 15.77
C ALA A 40 9.69 -0.29 16.05
N GLY A 41 8.63 0.21 15.43
CA GLY A 41 8.15 1.58 15.61
C GLY A 41 8.99 2.67 14.93
N ASN A 42 9.97 2.32 14.09
CA ASN A 42 10.76 3.24 13.28
C ASN A 42 10.69 2.96 11.75
N PHE A 43 9.51 2.60 11.26
CA PHE A 43 9.31 2.27 9.84
C PHE A 43 9.38 3.50 8.91
N ALA A 44 9.23 4.71 9.45
CA ALA A 44 9.38 5.95 8.69
C ALA A 44 10.73 6.08 7.97
N THR A 45 11.75 5.33 8.39
CA THR A 45 13.07 5.31 7.73
C THR A 45 13.54 3.89 7.38
N SER A 46 12.62 2.95 7.16
CA SER A 46 12.99 1.58 6.81
C SER A 46 13.46 1.44 5.36
N PRO A 47 14.27 0.40 5.06
CA PRO A 47 14.69 0.09 3.69
C PRO A 47 13.51 -0.13 2.75
N ILE A 48 12.49 -0.89 3.17
CA ILE A 48 11.33 -1.20 2.34
C ILE A 48 10.50 0.06 2.06
N ARG A 49 10.28 0.93 3.06
CA ARG A 49 9.58 2.19 2.84
C ARG A 49 10.35 3.10 1.89
N THR A 50 11.67 3.15 2.02
CA THR A 50 12.53 3.93 1.11
C THR A 50 12.46 3.39 -0.32
N ALA A 51 12.40 2.07 -0.51
CA ALA A 51 12.23 1.45 -1.82
C ALA A 51 10.87 1.77 -2.45
N ILE A 52 9.79 1.77 -1.65
CA ILE A 52 8.44 2.18 -2.08
C ILE A 52 8.41 3.65 -2.50
N GLU A 53 8.94 4.55 -1.67
CA GLU A 53 9.02 5.99 -1.96
C GLU A 53 9.83 6.30 -3.22
N SER A 54 10.81 5.44 -3.53
CA SER A 54 11.63 5.56 -4.74
C SER A 54 10.98 4.90 -5.97
N GLY A 55 9.86 4.18 -5.79
CA GLY A 55 9.12 3.51 -6.87
C GLY A 55 9.78 2.23 -7.38
N PHE A 56 10.73 1.64 -6.66
CA PHE A 56 11.48 0.47 -7.13
C PHE A 56 10.78 -0.84 -6.77
N HIS A 57 9.82 -1.27 -7.59
CA HIS A 57 9.04 -2.50 -7.38
C HIS A 57 9.93 -3.74 -7.13
N SER A 58 10.90 -4.02 -8.01
CA SER A 58 11.79 -5.18 -7.86
C SER A 58 12.63 -5.14 -6.58
N MET A 59 12.89 -3.95 -6.05
CA MET A 59 13.62 -3.79 -4.80
C MET A 59 12.74 -4.10 -3.58
N VAL A 60 11.48 -3.67 -3.62
CA VAL A 60 10.48 -4.04 -2.62
C VAL A 60 10.30 -5.56 -2.59
N GLU A 61 10.19 -6.19 -3.77
CA GLU A 61 10.09 -7.64 -3.89
C GLU A 61 11.29 -8.36 -3.27
N VAL A 62 12.52 -7.96 -3.63
CA VAL A 62 13.75 -8.53 -3.06
C VAL A 62 13.79 -8.40 -1.54
N LEU A 63 13.39 -7.25 -0.98
CA LEU A 63 13.37 -7.05 0.48
C LEU A 63 12.30 -7.91 1.18
N LEU A 64 11.17 -8.17 0.52
CA LEU A 64 10.09 -9.01 1.06
C LEU A 64 10.43 -10.50 1.02
N GLN A 65 11.13 -10.97 -0.02
CA GLN A 65 11.53 -12.37 -0.21
C GLN A 65 12.40 -12.90 0.92
N GLU A 66 13.26 -12.06 1.50
CA GLU A 66 14.13 -12.44 2.61
C GLU A 66 13.36 -12.73 3.92
N GLY A 67 12.07 -12.38 3.99
CA GLY A 67 11.23 -12.66 5.16
C GLY A 67 11.63 -11.91 6.43
N THR A 68 12.51 -10.91 6.34
CA THR A 68 12.98 -10.14 7.49
C THR A 68 12.07 -8.98 7.90
N VAL A 69 11.10 -8.66 7.03
CA VAL A 69 10.10 -7.61 7.24
C VAL A 69 8.97 -8.16 8.09
N ASP A 70 8.76 -7.58 9.27
CA ASP A 70 7.68 -8.00 10.17
C ASP A 70 6.30 -7.50 9.71
N GLN A 71 5.24 -8.01 10.33
CA GLN A 71 3.87 -7.69 9.91
C GLN A 71 3.53 -6.20 10.07
N GLU A 72 4.03 -5.55 11.11
CA GLU A 72 3.76 -4.12 11.36
C GLU A 72 4.43 -3.27 10.27
N GLU A 73 5.66 -3.63 9.88
CA GLU A 73 6.39 -3.00 8.78
C GLU A 73 5.75 -3.25 7.41
N LYS A 74 5.23 -4.46 7.15
CA LYS A 74 4.45 -4.76 5.93
C LYS A 74 3.18 -3.92 5.85
N ASN A 75 2.48 -3.77 6.96
CA ASN A 75 1.25 -2.98 7.04
C ASN A 75 1.54 -1.48 6.83
N ASP A 76 2.60 -0.93 7.44
CA ASP A 76 3.06 0.46 7.17
C ASP A 76 3.44 0.64 5.70
N ALA A 77 4.18 -0.32 5.13
CA ALA A 77 4.54 -0.33 3.71
C ALA A 77 3.29 -0.36 2.81
N PHE A 78 2.25 -1.11 3.18
CA PHE A 78 1.00 -1.20 2.43
C PHE A 78 0.23 0.12 2.41
N ILE A 79 0.09 0.79 3.56
CA ILE A 79 -0.47 2.15 3.64
C ILE A 79 0.32 3.08 2.72
N LYS A 80 1.66 2.99 2.77
CA LYS A 80 2.52 3.85 1.95
C LYS A 80 2.37 3.60 0.44
N ALA A 81 2.15 2.36 0.03
CA ALA A 81 1.87 2.02 -1.36
C ALA A 81 0.56 2.69 -1.85
N ILE A 82 -0.47 2.71 -1.01
CA ILE A 82 -1.74 3.41 -1.29
C ILE A 82 -1.54 4.91 -1.41
N ASP A 83 -0.81 5.53 -0.47
CA ASP A 83 -0.48 6.96 -0.51
C ASP A 83 0.31 7.33 -1.77
N SER A 84 1.21 6.45 -2.20
CA SER A 84 1.99 6.61 -3.44
C SER A 84 1.18 6.33 -4.72
N ARG A 85 -0.08 5.87 -4.57
CA ARG A 85 -0.99 5.49 -5.66
C ARG A 85 -0.42 4.41 -6.57
N ASN A 86 0.43 3.56 -6.03
CA ASN A 86 1.10 2.50 -6.78
C ASN A 86 0.35 1.17 -6.57
N PHE A 87 -0.59 0.88 -7.48
CA PHE A 87 -1.41 -0.31 -7.41
C PHE A 87 -0.59 -1.61 -7.49
N ASP A 88 0.47 -1.65 -8.29
CA ASP A 88 1.33 -2.83 -8.40
C ASP A 88 2.00 -3.16 -7.05
N LEU A 89 2.40 -2.13 -6.29
CA LEU A 89 2.93 -2.32 -4.93
C LEU A 89 1.87 -2.75 -3.92
N VAL A 90 0.62 -2.29 -4.08
CA VAL A 90 -0.52 -2.76 -3.26
C VAL A 90 -0.70 -4.27 -3.47
N GLU A 91 -0.76 -4.73 -4.72
CA GLU A 91 -0.88 -6.16 -5.04
C GLU A 91 0.31 -6.97 -4.51
N LEU A 92 1.53 -6.49 -4.74
CA LEU A 92 2.75 -7.14 -4.25
C LEU A 92 2.73 -7.30 -2.72
N LEU A 93 2.47 -6.23 -1.99
CA LEU A 93 2.48 -6.28 -0.52
C LEU A 93 1.39 -7.20 0.03
N THR A 94 0.20 -7.25 -0.59
CA THR A 94 -0.83 -8.22 -0.23
C THR A 94 -0.39 -9.67 -0.49
N GLN A 95 0.29 -9.94 -1.60
CA GLN A 95 0.83 -11.28 -1.89
C GLN A 95 1.83 -11.75 -0.83
N TYR A 96 2.58 -10.82 -0.23
CA TYR A 96 3.50 -11.09 0.88
C TYR A 96 2.86 -11.01 2.28
N GLY A 97 1.52 -10.93 2.34
CA GLY A 97 0.74 -11.05 3.57
C GLY A 97 0.50 -9.74 4.33
N ALA A 98 0.66 -8.57 3.70
CA ALA A 98 0.17 -7.33 4.29
C ALA A 98 -1.35 -7.39 4.48
N ASP A 99 -1.84 -6.93 5.63
CA ASP A 99 -3.26 -6.94 5.96
C ASP A 99 -3.94 -5.70 5.33
N PRO A 100 -4.85 -5.86 4.36
CA PRO A 100 -5.51 -4.71 3.74
C PRO A 100 -6.49 -4.00 4.67
N TRP A 101 -6.97 -4.65 5.73
CA TRP A 101 -8.04 -4.13 6.60
C TRP A 101 -7.54 -3.20 7.71
N ILE A 102 -6.22 -3.01 7.81
CA ILE A 102 -5.62 -2.00 8.70
C ILE A 102 -5.75 -0.57 8.15
N VAL A 103 -6.12 -0.44 6.88
CA VAL A 103 -6.26 0.86 6.20
C VAL A 103 -7.66 1.40 6.42
N ASP A 104 -7.74 2.65 6.88
CA ASP A 104 -9.03 3.33 7.02
C ASP A 104 -9.62 3.73 5.66
N PHE A 105 -10.94 3.92 5.65
CA PHE A 105 -11.69 4.29 4.46
C PHE A 105 -11.26 5.64 3.87
N ASP A 106 -10.88 6.60 4.72
CA ASP A 106 -10.43 7.93 4.31
C ASP A 106 -9.13 7.86 3.51
N THR A 107 -8.18 7.00 3.90
CA THR A 107 -6.91 6.75 3.18
C THR A 107 -7.18 6.16 1.80
N ILE A 108 -8.10 5.20 1.70
CA ILE A 108 -8.50 4.58 0.43
C ILE A 108 -9.11 5.65 -0.50
N LEU A 109 -10.00 6.50 0.01
CA LEU A 109 -10.60 7.61 -0.72
C LEU A 109 -9.57 8.65 -1.16
N CYS A 110 -8.67 9.05 -0.26
CA CYS A 110 -7.65 10.07 -0.52
C CYS A 110 -6.62 9.62 -1.56
N SER A 111 -6.44 8.31 -1.75
CA SER A 111 -5.63 7.78 -2.85
C SER A 111 -6.13 8.30 -4.21
N ARG A 112 -7.45 8.52 -4.36
CA ARG A 112 -8.15 8.88 -5.60
C ARG A 112 -7.70 8.03 -6.80
N HIS A 113 -7.28 6.79 -6.54
CA HIS A 113 -6.74 5.88 -7.54
C HIS A 113 -7.77 4.79 -7.86
N PRO A 114 -8.41 4.82 -9.05
CA PRO A 114 -9.54 3.95 -9.34
C PRO A 114 -9.22 2.46 -9.16
N GLN A 115 -8.04 1.98 -9.55
CA GLN A 115 -7.70 0.56 -9.40
C GLN A 115 -7.59 0.13 -7.93
N ILE A 116 -7.02 0.98 -7.06
CA ILE A 116 -6.90 0.67 -5.63
C ILE A 116 -8.31 0.61 -5.02
N MET A 117 -9.13 1.63 -5.27
CA MET A 117 -10.50 1.69 -4.78
C MET A 117 -11.33 0.48 -5.25
N ARG A 118 -11.20 0.10 -6.52
CA ARG A 118 -11.86 -1.09 -7.09
C ARG A 118 -11.42 -2.37 -6.44
N TRP A 119 -10.12 -2.51 -6.21
CA TRP A 119 -9.54 -3.68 -5.56
C TRP A 119 -10.10 -3.86 -4.15
N PHE A 120 -10.20 -2.80 -3.36
CA PHE A 120 -10.82 -2.87 -2.03
C PHE A 120 -12.30 -3.30 -2.09
N VAL A 121 -13.09 -2.76 -3.02
CA VAL A 121 -14.49 -3.17 -3.22
C VAL A 121 -14.58 -4.64 -3.62
N ALA A 122 -13.72 -5.09 -4.53
CA ALA A 122 -13.66 -6.48 -4.96
C ALA A 122 -13.28 -7.43 -3.80
N ASN A 123 -12.46 -6.96 -2.87
CA ASN A 123 -12.07 -7.69 -1.66
C ASN A 123 -13.07 -7.55 -0.50
N GLY A 124 -14.20 -6.88 -0.69
CA GLY A 124 -15.30 -6.84 0.28
C GLY A 124 -15.38 -5.57 1.15
N LEU A 125 -14.66 -4.50 0.79
CA LEU A 125 -14.84 -3.20 1.42
C LEU A 125 -16.30 -2.79 1.33
N ASP A 126 -16.91 -2.59 2.49
CA ASP A 126 -18.28 -2.12 2.56
C ASP A 126 -18.34 -0.61 2.35
N LEU A 127 -19.16 -0.20 1.38
CA LEU A 127 -19.32 1.19 0.97
C LEU A 127 -20.46 1.88 1.72
N GLU A 128 -20.92 1.29 2.83
CA GLU A 128 -22.06 1.79 3.60
C GLU A 128 -21.84 3.14 4.31
N CYS A 129 -20.65 3.74 4.19
CA CYS A 129 -20.42 5.08 4.72
C CYS A 129 -21.10 6.15 3.83
N ASP A 130 -22.25 6.64 4.29
CA ASP A 130 -23.12 7.61 3.59
C ASP A 130 -22.42 8.91 3.17
N CYS A 131 -21.34 9.32 3.86
CA CYS A 131 -20.71 10.61 3.63
C CYS A 131 -19.87 10.71 2.34
N TYR A 132 -19.46 9.59 1.74
CA TYR A 132 -18.56 9.60 0.58
C TYR A 132 -18.96 8.64 -0.55
N ALA A 133 -20.08 7.91 -0.42
CA ALA A 133 -20.52 6.95 -1.42
C ALA A 133 -20.68 7.57 -2.82
N GLU A 134 -21.15 8.83 -2.91
CA GLU A 134 -21.31 9.54 -4.19
C GLU A 134 -19.96 9.96 -4.82
N GLU A 135 -19.00 10.46 -4.03
CA GLU A 135 -17.67 10.82 -4.54
C GLU A 135 -16.91 9.56 -4.98
N PHE A 136 -17.00 8.49 -4.18
CA PHE A 136 -16.46 7.18 -4.51
C PHE A 136 -17.08 6.62 -5.81
N ALA A 137 -18.40 6.76 -5.99
CA ALA A 137 -19.11 6.39 -7.20
C ALA A 137 -18.48 6.97 -8.47
N VAL A 138 -18.28 8.29 -8.45
CA VAL A 138 -17.82 9.06 -9.60
C VAL A 138 -16.40 8.64 -9.96
N LEU A 139 -15.54 8.49 -8.96
CA LEU A 139 -14.14 8.09 -9.14
C LEU A 139 -14.02 6.67 -9.72
N VAL A 140 -14.88 5.76 -9.28
CA VAL A 140 -14.79 4.34 -9.64
C VAL A 140 -15.46 4.01 -10.98
N THR A 141 -16.50 4.75 -11.39
CA THR A 141 -17.30 4.48 -12.61
C THR A 141 -16.83 5.22 -13.87
N LYS A 142 -15.69 5.93 -13.85
CA LYS A 142 -15.19 6.73 -14.99
C LYS A 142 -16.21 7.74 -15.55
N GLY A 143 -16.98 8.40 -14.69
CA GLY A 143 -17.94 9.44 -15.12
C GLY A 143 -19.18 8.94 -15.88
N ALA A 144 -19.45 7.62 -15.88
CA ALA A 144 -20.69 7.09 -16.43
C ALA A 144 -21.89 7.50 -15.55
N ARG A 145 -22.64 8.53 -15.99
CA ARG A 145 -23.96 8.98 -15.50
C ARG A 145 -24.33 8.50 -14.08
N ALA A 146 -23.62 8.99 -13.08
CA ALA A 146 -23.98 8.86 -11.66
C ALA A 146 -25.45 9.22 -11.32
N PRO A 147 -26.15 10.20 -11.97
CA PRO A 147 -27.42 10.71 -11.44
C PRO A 147 -28.57 9.70 -11.33
N GLN A 148 -28.56 8.63 -12.14
CA GLN A 148 -29.68 7.67 -12.19
C GLN A 148 -29.53 6.53 -11.17
N LEU A 149 -28.29 6.19 -10.80
CA LEU A 149 -28.03 5.16 -9.79
C LEU A 149 -28.21 5.69 -8.36
N LEU A 150 -28.07 7.01 -8.15
CA LEU A 150 -28.19 7.69 -6.85
C LEU A 150 -29.60 7.69 -6.23
N ARG A 151 -30.65 7.29 -6.95
CA ARG A 151 -32.02 7.29 -6.40
C ARG A 151 -32.27 6.22 -5.35
N ASN A 152 -31.43 5.19 -5.27
CA ASN A 152 -31.57 4.16 -4.25
C ASN A 152 -30.20 3.55 -3.91
N ARG A 153 -29.73 3.85 -2.69
CA ARG A 153 -28.43 3.42 -2.13
C ARG A 153 -28.15 1.93 -2.31
N VAL A 154 -29.16 1.07 -2.14
CA VAL A 154 -29.00 -0.40 -2.32
C VAL A 154 -28.74 -0.75 -3.78
N HIS A 155 -29.47 -0.13 -4.72
CA HIS A 155 -29.26 -0.36 -6.15
C HIS A 155 -27.96 0.26 -6.64
N PHE A 156 -27.55 1.40 -6.08
CA PHE A 156 -26.27 2.04 -6.35
C PHE A 156 -25.10 1.12 -5.97
N LEU A 157 -25.06 0.65 -4.72
CA LEU A 157 -24.00 -0.24 -4.23
C LEU A 157 -23.97 -1.57 -5.00
N ARG A 158 -25.14 -2.11 -5.33
CA ARG A 158 -25.25 -3.31 -6.16
C ARG A 158 -24.74 -3.07 -7.59
N ALA A 159 -25.08 -1.93 -8.17
CA ALA A 159 -24.65 -1.53 -9.51
C ALA A 159 -23.13 -1.32 -9.58
N VAL A 160 -22.52 -0.66 -8.58
CA VAL A 160 -21.06 -0.53 -8.47
C VAL A 160 -20.42 -1.91 -8.37
N LYS A 161 -20.88 -2.78 -7.45
CA LYS A 161 -20.37 -4.16 -7.33
C LYS A 161 -20.47 -4.94 -8.65
N THR A 162 -21.53 -4.74 -9.45
CA THR A 162 -21.68 -5.39 -10.77
C THR A 162 -20.95 -4.71 -11.93
N ALA A 163 -20.66 -3.41 -11.82
CA ALA A 163 -20.04 -2.61 -12.89
C ALA A 163 -18.50 -2.63 -12.82
N LEU A 164 -17.93 -3.22 -11.77
CA LEU A 164 -16.51 -3.49 -11.68
C LEU A 164 -16.21 -4.80 -12.39
N PRO A 165 -15.55 -4.78 -13.57
CA PRO A 165 -14.96 -5.98 -14.09
C PRO A 165 -13.90 -6.44 -13.08
N ILE A 166 -14.06 -7.66 -12.60
CA ILE A 166 -13.03 -8.41 -11.87
C ILE A 166 -11.84 -8.57 -12.81
#